data_AF-A0A1E5PW12-F1
#
_entry.id   AF-A0A1E5PW12-F1
#
_cell.length_a   1.000
_cell.length_b   1.000
_cell.length_c   1.000
_cell.angle_alpha   90.00
_cell.angle_beta   90.00
_cell.angle_gamma   90.00
#
_symmetry.space_group_name_H-M   'P 1'
#
loop_
_entity.id
_entity.type
_entity.pdbx_description
1 polymer ?
#
loop_
_entity_poly.entity_id
_entity_poly.type
_entity_poly.pdbx_seq_one_letter_code
_entity_poly.pdbx_strand_id
1 'polypeptide(L)' 'MDVITEDGNEHKDLLAAKVTAEQAAKAAVAAHPGQVWTVEWDSDDDGRAASWHVEVRGSDGRTWDASVDAATGKVTE' A
#
# COMPACT_ATOMS: atom_id res chain seq x y z
N MET A 1 6.54 -8.12 27.41
CA MET A 1 6.21 -9.27 26.56
C MET A 1 5.39 -8.70 25.42
N ASP A 2 6.07 -8.08 24.48
CA ASP A 2 5.48 -7.62 23.23
C ASP A 2 6.31 -8.34 22.17
N VAL A 3 5.69 -9.34 21.55
CA VAL A 3 6.33 -10.09 20.47
C VAL A 3 6.28 -9.16 19.27
N ILE A 4 7.41 -8.57 18.95
CA ILE A 4 7.66 -8.01 17.62
C ILE A 4 7.65 -9.22 16.69
N THR A 5 6.47 -9.54 16.15
CA THR A 5 6.39 -10.38 14.95
C THR A 5 6.90 -9.52 13.81
N GLU A 6 8.22 -9.34 13.76
CA GLU A 6 8.92 -8.84 12.58
C GLU A 6 9.34 -10.09 11.81
N ASP A 7 8.41 -10.61 11.00
CA ASP A 7 8.71 -11.74 10.13
C ASP A 7 9.71 -11.25 9.09
N GLY A 8 10.97 -11.69 9.16
CA GLY A 8 12.05 -11.29 8.24
C GLY A 8 11.81 -11.63 6.76
N ASN A 9 10.61 -12.10 6.42
CA ASN A 9 10.09 -12.26 5.07
C ASN A 9 9.49 -10.94 4.54
N GLU A 10 8.67 -10.23 5.33
CA GLU A 10 8.04 -8.96 4.94
C GLU A 10 9.06 -7.90 4.52
N HIS A 11 10.15 -7.81 5.28
CA HIS A 11 11.24 -6.88 4.99
C HIS A 11 12.00 -7.22 3.69
N LYS A 12 11.99 -8.49 3.26
CA LYS A 12 12.58 -8.89 1.96
C LYS A 12 11.65 -8.58 0.80
N ASP A 13 10.37 -8.85 0.96
CA ASP A 13 9.35 -8.54 -0.05
C ASP A 13 9.28 -7.03 -0.30
N LEU A 14 9.34 -6.23 0.77
CA LEU A 14 9.42 -4.77 0.66
C LEU A 14 10.66 -4.30 -0.11
N LEU A 15 11.83 -4.91 0.14
CA LEU A 15 13.06 -4.60 -0.60
C LEU A 15 13.01 -5.05 -2.07
N ALA A 16 12.17 -6.04 -2.40
CA ALA A 16 11.96 -6.52 -3.75
C ALA A 16 10.87 -5.76 -4.53
N ALA A 17 10.10 -4.90 -3.85
CA ALA A 17 9.05 -4.09 -4.46
C ALA A 17 9.60 -3.21 -5.58
N LYS A 18 8.90 -3.18 -6.73
CA LYS A 18 9.25 -2.32 -7.88
C LYS A 18 8.58 -0.96 -7.78
N VAL A 19 7.42 -0.93 -7.14
CA VAL A 19 6.66 0.27 -6.84
C VAL A 19 7.05 0.73 -5.45
N THR A 20 7.47 1.98 -5.31
CA THR A 20 7.73 2.60 -4.02
C THR A 20 6.44 3.14 -3.39
N ALA A 21 6.46 3.39 -2.08
CA ALA A 21 5.39 4.09 -1.35
C ALA A 21 4.96 5.39 -2.05
N GLU A 22 5.92 6.19 -2.53
CA GLU A 22 5.65 7.44 -3.24
C GLU A 22 4.95 7.22 -4.60
N GLN A 23 5.32 6.16 -5.32
CA GLN A 23 4.67 5.81 -6.59
C GLN A 23 3.25 5.30 -6.35
N ALA A 24 3.05 4.48 -5.31
CA ALA A 24 1.73 4.01 -4.89
C ALA A 24 0.82 5.18 -4.50
N ALA A 25 1.31 6.11 -3.67
CA ALA A 25 0.58 7.31 -3.28
C ALA A 25 0.15 8.15 -4.49
N LYS A 26 1.06 8.36 -5.45
CA LYS A 26 0.75 9.08 -6.71
C LYS A 26 -0.30 8.34 -7.55
N ALA A 27 -0.20 7.02 -7.65
CA ALA A 27 -1.16 6.21 -8.39
C ALA A 27 -2.56 6.27 -7.76
N ALA A 28 -2.62 6.18 -6.43
CA ALA A 28 -3.87 6.27 -5.67
C ALA A 28 -4.55 7.64 -5.87
N VAL A 29 -3.80 8.75 -5.75
CA VAL A 29 -4.35 10.11 -5.97
C VAL A 29 -4.77 10.32 -7.43
N ALA A 30 -4.08 9.70 -8.39
CA ALA A 30 -4.47 9.76 -9.79
C ALA A 30 -5.78 9.00 -10.06
N ALA A 31 -6.03 7.90 -9.35
CA ALA A 31 -7.27 7.13 -9.44
C ALA A 31 -8.43 7.81 -8.70
N HIS A 32 -8.18 8.32 -7.48
CA HIS A 32 -9.16 9.02 -6.67
C HIS A 32 -8.55 10.33 -6.11
N PRO A 33 -8.85 11.49 -6.71
CA PRO A 33 -8.28 12.77 -6.26
C PRO A 33 -8.60 13.07 -4.79
N GLY A 34 -7.58 13.40 -4.01
CA GLY A 34 -7.73 13.70 -2.59
C GLY A 34 -6.39 13.87 -1.89
N GLN A 35 -6.43 13.90 -0.56
CA GLN A 35 -5.24 13.96 0.29
C GLN A 35 -4.87 12.55 0.76
N VAL A 36 -3.63 12.13 0.50
CA VAL A 36 -3.09 10.89 1.06
C VAL A 36 -2.94 11.04 2.57
N TRP A 37 -3.47 10.07 3.32
CA TRP A 37 -3.42 10.07 4.79
C TRP A 37 -2.43 9.04 5.31
N THR A 38 -2.44 7.83 4.74
CA THR A 38 -1.55 6.72 5.09
C THR A 38 -1.02 6.06 3.82
N VAL A 39 0.15 5.45 3.94
CA VAL A 39 0.73 4.55 2.95
C VAL A 39 1.40 3.44 3.73
N GLU A 40 0.85 2.23 3.64
CA GLU A 40 1.27 1.08 4.43
C GLU A 40 1.66 -0.07 3.50
N TRP A 41 2.63 -0.86 3.96
CA TRP A 41 3.05 -2.06 3.26
C TRP A 41 2.13 -3.21 3.67
N ASP A 42 1.48 -3.83 2.70
CA ASP A 42 0.65 -5.01 2.89
C ASP A 42 1.34 -6.19 2.18
N SER A 43 2.08 -6.97 2.96
CA SER A 43 2.57 -8.28 2.55
C SER A 43 1.88 -9.36 3.34
N ASP A 44 1.57 -10.46 2.67
CA ASP A 44 0.70 -11.48 3.20
C ASP A 44 1.44 -12.83 3.27
N ASP A 45 1.43 -13.45 4.44
CA ASP A 45 1.97 -14.79 4.71
C ASP A 45 1.14 -15.92 4.03
N ASP A 46 -0.10 -15.63 3.61
CA ASP A 46 -1.02 -16.58 2.94
C ASP A 46 -0.89 -16.59 1.40
N GLY A 47 0.17 -15.98 0.84
CA GLY A 47 0.51 -16.08 -0.57
C GLY A 47 -0.21 -15.09 -1.49
N ARG A 48 -0.82 -14.03 -0.93
CA ARG A 48 -1.25 -12.88 -1.74
C ARG A 48 -0.04 -12.09 -2.23
N ALA A 49 -0.17 -11.49 -3.42
CA ALA A 49 0.88 -10.62 -3.95
C ALA A 49 1.01 -9.38 -3.06
N ALA A 50 2.24 -9.02 -2.70
CA ALA A 50 2.50 -7.86 -1.87
C ALA A 50 2.00 -6.57 -2.56
N SER A 51 1.46 -5.66 -1.77
CA SER A 51 0.84 -4.43 -2.23
C SER A 51 1.07 -3.29 -1.25
N TRP A 52 0.84 -2.06 -1.71
CA TRP A 52 0.75 -0.89 -0.86
C TRP A 52 -0.72 -0.58 -0.61
N HIS A 53 -1.12 -0.43 0.65
CA HIS A 53 -2.40 0.16 1.01
C HIS A 53 -2.22 1.68 1.12
N VAL A 54 -2.99 2.44 0.36
CA VAL A 54 -3.02 3.91 0.43
C VAL A 54 -4.42 4.38 0.78
N GLU A 55 -4.57 5.11 1.89
CA GLU A 55 -5.82 5.82 2.19
C GLU A 55 -5.80 7.22 1.57
N VAL A 56 -6.81 7.53 0.75
CA VAL A 56 -7.00 8.85 0.14
C VAL A 56 -8.30 9.48 0.60
N ARG A 57 -8.19 10.63 1.28
CA ARG A 57 -9.34 11.40 1.74
C ARG A 57 -9.84 12.35 0.65
N GLY A 58 -11.05 12.10 0.17
CA GLY A 58 -11.75 12.95 -0.79
C GLY A 58 -12.25 14.26 -0.17
N SER A 59 -12.51 15.26 -1.01
CA SER A 59 -13.07 16.55 -0.57
C SER A 59 -14.50 16.44 -0.03
N ASP A 60 -15.18 15.34 -0.32
CA ASP A 60 -16.49 14.97 0.22
C ASP A 60 -16.41 14.39 1.66
N GLY A 61 -15.20 14.26 2.20
CA GLY A 61 -14.94 13.80 3.56
C GLY A 61 -14.89 12.28 3.70
N ARG A 62 -15.10 11.53 2.61
CA ARG A 62 -14.94 10.07 2.58
C ARG A 62 -13.48 9.69 2.37
N THR A 63 -13.10 8.51 2.85
CA THR A 63 -11.82 7.88 2.57
C THR A 63 -12.02 6.81 1.51
N TRP A 64 -11.08 6.74 0.59
CA TRP A 64 -10.97 5.68 -0.39
C TRP A 64 -9.70 4.90 -0.11
N ASP A 65 -9.84 3.58 0.02
CA ASP A 65 -8.77 2.64 0.28
C ASP A 65 -8.27 2.08 -1.04
N ALA A 66 -6.98 2.27 -1.32
CA ALA A 66 -6.35 1.80 -2.55
C ALA A 66 -5.35 0.69 -2.22
N SER A 67 -5.55 -0.51 -2.76
CA SER A 67 -4.49 -1.51 -2.86
C SER A 67 -3.73 -1.33 -4.17
N VAL A 68 -2.42 -1.10 -4.08
CA VAL A 68 -1.53 -0.89 -5.23
C VAL A 68 -0.53 -2.04 -5.33
N ASP A 69 -0.64 -2.84 -6.37
CA ASP A 69 0.25 -3.98 -6.60
C ASP A 69 1.73 -3.55 -6.65
N ALA A 70 2.56 -4.14 -5.80
CA ALA A 70 3.95 -3.71 -5.59
C ALA A 70 4.88 -4.00 -6.77
N ALA A 71 4.44 -4.81 -7.75
CA ALA A 71 5.22 -5.18 -8.93
C ALA A 71 4.83 -4.37 -10.18
N THR A 72 3.56 -3.97 -10.29
CA THR A 72 2.95 -3.42 -11.51
C THR A 72 2.38 -2.02 -11.33
N GLY A 73 2.09 -1.60 -10.10
CA GLY A 73 1.46 -0.32 -9.80
C GLY A 73 -0.04 -0.28 -10.13
N LYS A 74 -0.65 -1.43 -10.42
CA LYS A 74 -2.09 -1.54 -10.66
C LYS A 74 -2.84 -1.23 -9.37
N VAL A 75 -3.79 -0.31 -9.46
CA VAL A 75 -4.63 0.11 -8.32
C VAL A 75 -5.96 -0.64 -8.32
N THR A 76 -6.41 -1.06 -7.14
CA THR A 76 -7.73 -1.65 -6.84
C THR A 76 -8.27 -1.11 -5.51
N GLU A 77 -9.56 -1.29 -5.27
CA GLU A 77 -10.21 -1.16 -3.94
C GLU A 77 -10.15 -2.48 -3.18
#